data_AF-A0A4R6M1Q3-F1
#
_entry.id   AF-A0A4R6M1Q3-F1
#
_cell.length_a   1.000
_cell.length_b   1.000
_cell.length_c   1.000
_cell.angle_alpha   90.00
_cell.angle_beta   90.00
_cell.angle_gamma   90.00
#
_symmetry.space_group_name_H-M   'P 1'
#
loop_
_entity.id
_entity.type
_entity.pdbx_description
1 polymer ?
#
loop_
_entity_poly.entity_id
_entity_poly.type
_entity_poly.pdbx_seq_one_letter_code
_entity_poly.pdbx_strand_id
1 'polypeptide(L)'
;MLLLPRPRRFGKSLNLSMLRYFFEKNEDDNSNLFSDLKIANTGSRYLEKMGQFPVINLDFKGSRANNWELALQRLKRTISVEFQRHSYLLESDNLLDYEKEEYKNIMALKAEQTAYEFALENLSRYLKEYYQQNVIILIDEYDEAVQAAYLNNYYDQMLM
;
A
#
# COMPACT_ATOMS: atom_id res chain seq x y z
N MET A 1 3.25 14.40 -2.76
CA MET A 1 1.99 13.77 -2.33
C MET A 1 0.87 14.29 -3.21
N LEU A 2 0.17 13.41 -3.95
CA LEU A 2 -0.99 13.77 -4.77
C LEU A 2 -2.25 13.31 -4.03
N LEU A 3 -3.14 14.24 -3.68
CA LEU A 3 -4.43 13.94 -3.06
C LEU A 3 -5.56 14.20 -4.06
N LEU A 4 -6.42 13.19 -4.28
CA LEU A 4 -7.56 13.27 -5.20
C LEU A 4 -8.89 13.15 -4.41
N PRO A 5 -9.37 14.24 -3.77
CA PRO A 5 -10.64 14.21 -3.05
C PRO A 5 -11.80 14.12 -4.05
N ARG A 6 -12.69 13.12 -3.89
CA ARG A 6 -13.85 12.90 -4.77
C ARG A 6 -15.01 12.19 -4.05
N PRO A 7 -16.29 12.37 -4.46
CA PRO A 7 -17.44 11.71 -3.83
C PRO A 7 -17.42 10.18 -3.91
N ARG A 8 -18.23 9.52 -3.06
CA ARG A 8 -18.38 8.05 -3.00
C ARG A 8 -18.91 7.48 -4.32
N ARG A 9 -18.46 6.27 -4.71
CA ARG A 9 -18.84 5.50 -5.93
C ARG A 9 -18.37 6.09 -7.27
N PHE A 10 -17.45 7.05 -7.26
CA PHE A 10 -16.96 7.72 -8.46
C PHE A 10 -15.76 7.03 -9.13
N GLY A 11 -15.54 5.73 -8.86
CA GLY A 11 -14.48 4.93 -9.47
C GLY A 11 -13.07 5.15 -8.90
N LYS A 12 -12.91 5.63 -7.66
CA LYS A 12 -11.60 5.84 -7.02
C LYS A 12 -10.77 4.57 -6.96
N SER A 13 -11.33 3.49 -6.41
CA SER A 13 -10.64 2.21 -6.28
C SER A 13 -10.25 1.63 -7.62
N LEU A 14 -11.10 1.80 -8.65
CA LEU A 14 -10.76 1.42 -10.02
C LEU A 14 -9.59 2.26 -10.54
N ASN A 15 -9.59 3.57 -10.30
CA ASN A 15 -8.51 4.46 -10.72
C ASN A 15 -7.18 4.13 -10.02
N LEU A 16 -7.19 3.89 -8.71
CA LEU A 16 -6.00 3.47 -7.98
C LEU A 16 -5.51 2.09 -8.43
N SER A 17 -6.43 1.15 -8.69
CA SER A 17 -6.09 -0.14 -9.29
C SER A 17 -5.44 0.05 -10.67
N MET A 18 -5.99 0.90 -11.54
CA MET A 18 -5.39 1.20 -12.84
C MET A 18 -3.98 1.79 -12.70
N LEU A 19 -3.77 2.72 -11.77
CA LEU A 19 -2.43 3.29 -11.50
C LEU A 19 -1.47 2.22 -10.99
N ARG A 20 -1.94 1.33 -10.10
CA ARG A 20 -1.18 0.17 -9.66
C ARG A 20 -0.79 -0.71 -10.84
N TYR A 21 -1.73 -1.20 -11.64
CA TYR A 21 -1.43 -2.05 -12.80
C TYR A 21 -0.52 -1.37 -13.83
N PHE A 22 -0.61 -0.05 -13.97
CA PHE A 22 0.23 0.71 -14.88
C PHE A 22 1.68 0.80 -14.36
N PHE A 23 1.89 1.18 -13.11
CA PHE A 23 3.23 1.43 -12.59
C PHE A 23 3.92 0.21 -11.98
N GLU A 24 3.16 -0.74 -11.42
CA GLU A 24 3.67 -1.85 -10.62
C GLU A 24 4.50 -2.80 -11.47
N LYS A 25 5.75 -2.97 -11.05
CA LYS A 25 6.67 -3.97 -11.58
C LYS A 25 6.24 -5.36 -11.11
N ASN A 26 5.47 -6.06 -11.94
CA ASN A 26 5.04 -7.44 -11.73
C ASN A 26 5.77 -8.38 -12.70
N GLU A 27 5.76 -9.68 -12.40
CA GLU A 27 6.27 -10.71 -13.33
C GLU A 27 5.38 -10.84 -14.58
N ASP A 28 4.09 -10.51 -14.45
CA ASP A 28 3.13 -10.51 -15.55
C ASP A 28 3.17 -9.22 -16.38
N ASP A 29 3.16 -9.37 -17.70
CA ASP A 29 3.09 -8.25 -18.63
C ASP A 29 1.66 -7.65 -18.68
N ASN A 30 1.49 -6.52 -17.99
CA ASN A 30 0.25 -5.76 -17.97
C ASN A 30 0.03 -4.89 -19.21
N SER A 31 0.96 -4.85 -20.19
CA SER A 31 0.88 -4.00 -21.40
C SER A 31 -0.45 -4.16 -22.14
N ASN A 32 -0.96 -5.39 -22.22
CA ASN A 32 -2.21 -5.74 -22.86
C ASN A 32 -3.45 -5.07 -22.23
N LEU A 33 -3.40 -4.69 -20.95
CA LEU A 33 -4.51 -3.99 -20.29
C LEU A 33 -4.66 -2.54 -20.79
N PHE A 34 -3.63 -1.99 -21.45
CA PHE A 34 -3.57 -0.58 -21.84
C PHE A 34 -3.45 -0.35 -23.35
N SER A 35 -3.33 -1.40 -24.17
CA SER A 35 -3.13 -1.33 -25.62
C SER A 35 -4.23 -0.55 -26.35
N ASP A 36 -5.49 -0.73 -25.95
CA ASP A 36 -6.66 -0.07 -26.56
C ASP A 36 -7.03 1.27 -25.88
N LEU A 37 -6.25 1.73 -24.89
CA LEU A 37 -6.51 2.95 -24.14
C LEU A 37 -5.76 4.14 -24.73
N LYS A 38 -6.27 5.36 -24.47
CA LYS A 38 -5.63 6.61 -24.95
C LYS A 38 -4.16 6.73 -24.56
N ILE A 39 -3.75 6.15 -23.43
CA ILE A 39 -2.36 6.21 -22.94
C ILE A 39 -1.38 5.51 -23.89
N ALA A 40 -1.79 4.46 -24.62
CA ALA A 40 -0.97 3.81 -25.64
C ALA A 40 -0.52 4.78 -26.74
N ASN A 41 -1.32 5.82 -27.01
CA ASN A 41 -1.06 6.82 -28.04
C ASN A 41 -0.38 8.10 -27.51
N THR A 42 0.02 8.15 -26.24
CA THR A 42 0.62 9.36 -25.63
C THR A 42 2.14 9.48 -25.78
N GLY A 43 2.78 8.50 -26.45
CA GLY A 43 4.21 8.48 -26.72
C GLY A 43 5.05 7.81 -25.62
N SER A 44 6.35 7.65 -25.90
CA SER A 44 7.25 6.82 -25.08
C SER A 44 7.44 7.37 -23.66
N ARG A 45 7.38 8.70 -23.48
CA ARG A 45 7.55 9.38 -22.18
C ARG A 45 6.72 8.78 -21.04
N TYR A 46 5.49 8.35 -21.34
CA TYR A 46 4.59 7.76 -20.35
C TYR A 46 4.70 6.23 -20.30
N LEU A 47 4.81 5.59 -21.46
CA LEU A 47 4.90 4.12 -21.56
C LEU A 47 6.19 3.57 -20.96
N GLU A 48 7.29 4.31 -21.01
CA GLU A 48 8.56 3.96 -20.35
C GLU A 48 8.44 3.89 -18.82
N LYS A 49 7.37 4.44 -18.23
CA LYS A 49 7.10 4.34 -16.79
C LYS A 49 6.26 3.11 -16.42
N MET A 50 5.75 2.40 -17.41
CA MET A 50 4.90 1.24 -17.20
C MET A 50 5.71 0.06 -16.63
N GLY A 51 5.19 -0.55 -15.56
CA GLY A 51 5.80 -1.71 -14.91
C GLY A 51 7.19 -1.46 -14.34
N GLN A 52 7.56 -0.21 -14.02
CA GLN A 52 8.91 0.13 -13.58
C GLN A 52 9.07 0.28 -12.07
N PHE A 53 7.98 0.47 -11.33
CA PHE A 53 8.05 0.88 -9.93
C PHE A 53 7.51 -0.22 -9.00
N PRO A 54 8.17 -0.48 -7.86
CA PRO A 54 7.49 -1.14 -6.75
C PRO A 54 6.32 -0.28 -6.27
N VAL A 55 5.18 -0.91 -6.02
CA VAL A 55 3.98 -0.25 -5.50
C VAL A 55 3.64 -0.85 -4.15
N ILE A 56 3.41 0.00 -3.15
CA ILE A 56 2.72 -0.35 -1.91
C ILE A 56 1.28 0.14 -2.06
N ASN A 57 0.29 -0.71 -1.81
CA ASN A 57 -1.12 -0.40 -1.93
C ASN A 57 -1.90 -0.80 -0.68
N LEU A 58 -2.34 0.20 0.09
CA LEU A 58 -3.13 0.03 1.30
C LEU A 58 -4.59 0.41 1.02
N ASP A 59 -5.49 -0.56 1.20
CA ASP A 59 -6.94 -0.34 1.11
C ASP A 59 -7.56 -0.40 2.51
N PHE A 60 -8.04 0.74 2.99
CA PHE A 60 -8.68 0.85 4.30
C PHE A 60 -10.18 0.56 4.27
N LYS A 61 -10.71 -0.02 3.19
CA LYS A 61 -12.11 -0.42 3.10
C LYS A 61 -12.48 -1.38 4.22
N GLY A 62 -13.57 -1.05 4.93
CA GLY A 62 -14.00 -1.85 6.07
C GLY A 62 -13.13 -1.63 7.32
N SER A 63 -12.34 -0.56 7.39
CA SER A 63 -11.63 -0.11 8.60
C SER A 63 -12.55 0.44 9.70
N ARG A 64 -13.85 0.66 9.40
CA ARG A 64 -14.83 1.20 10.36
C ARG A 64 -14.90 0.41 11.66
N ALA A 65 -14.30 0.94 12.71
CA ALA A 65 -14.41 0.35 14.04
C ALA A 65 -15.30 1.21 14.94
N ASN A 66 -15.78 0.61 16.02
CA ASN A 66 -16.54 1.28 17.07
C ASN A 66 -15.66 1.71 18.26
N ASN A 67 -14.38 1.35 18.25
CA ASN A 67 -13.37 1.77 19.23
C ASN A 67 -11.97 1.77 18.59
N TRP A 68 -11.02 2.34 19.31
CA TRP A 68 -9.63 2.45 18.87
C TRP A 68 -8.96 1.10 18.69
N GLU A 69 -9.15 0.18 19.63
CA GLU A 69 -8.46 -1.12 19.64
C GLU A 69 -8.78 -1.93 18.39
N LEU A 70 -10.05 -1.96 17.99
CA LEU A 70 -10.50 -2.63 16.77
C LEU A 70 -10.04 -1.89 15.52
N ALA A 71 -9.98 -0.55 15.53
CA ALA A 71 -9.43 0.22 14.43
C ALA A 71 -7.96 -0.15 14.20
N LEU A 72 -7.15 -0.10 15.27
CA LEU A 72 -5.74 -0.45 15.24
C LEU A 72 -5.52 -1.88 14.75
N GLN A 73 -6.30 -2.86 15.20
CA GLN A 73 -6.22 -4.24 14.70
C GLN A 73 -6.49 -4.34 13.19
N ARG A 74 -7.43 -3.55 12.66
CA ARG A 74 -7.72 -3.53 11.21
C ARG A 74 -6.62 -2.85 10.41
N LEU A 75 -6.02 -1.78 10.94
CA LEU A 75 -4.84 -1.14 10.34
C LEU A 75 -3.67 -2.14 10.27
N LYS A 76 -3.36 -2.81 11.39
CA LYS A 76 -2.33 -3.86 11.46
C LYS A 76 -2.58 -4.98 10.46
N ARG A 77 -3.84 -5.41 10.30
CA ARG A 77 -4.23 -6.41 9.29
C ARG A 77 -3.98 -5.92 7.87
N THR A 78 -4.29 -4.66 7.57
CA THR A 78 -4.08 -4.06 6.24
C THR A 78 -2.58 -4.05 5.90
N ILE A 79 -1.75 -3.63 6.85
CA ILE A 79 -0.29 -3.65 6.72
C ILE A 79 0.23 -5.09 6.55
N SER A 80 -0.24 -6.02 7.38
CA SER A 80 0.17 -7.43 7.34
C SER A 80 -0.11 -8.08 5.98
N VAL A 81 -1.27 -7.83 5.38
CA VAL A 81 -1.61 -8.31 4.02
C VAL A 81 -0.65 -7.77 2.99
N GLU A 82 -0.25 -6.50 3.12
CA GLU A 82 0.68 -5.88 2.19
C GLU A 82 2.10 -6.43 2.31
N PHE A 83 2.55 -6.72 3.54
CA PHE A 83 3.79 -7.46 3.77
C PHE A 83 3.71 -8.87 3.19
N GLN A 84 2.58 -9.57 3.30
CA GLN A 84 2.42 -10.87 2.68
C GLN A 84 2.53 -10.81 1.15
N ARG A 85 2.02 -9.74 0.52
CA ARG A 85 2.16 -9.54 -0.93
C ARG A 85 3.62 -9.40 -1.37
N HIS A 86 4.45 -8.82 -0.51
CA HIS A 86 5.88 -8.60 -0.78
C HIS A 86 6.79 -9.63 -0.10
N SER A 87 6.28 -10.81 0.26
CA SER A 87 7.03 -11.83 1.00
C SER A 87 8.28 -12.34 0.27
N TYR A 88 8.34 -12.18 -1.05
CA TYR A 88 9.53 -12.50 -1.86
C TYR A 88 10.78 -11.73 -1.42
N LEU A 89 10.64 -10.60 -0.71
CA LEU A 89 11.76 -9.87 -0.11
C LEU A 89 12.52 -10.71 0.92
N LEU A 90 11.86 -11.66 1.59
CA LEU A 90 12.49 -12.54 2.58
C LEU A 90 13.53 -13.49 1.96
N GLU A 91 13.37 -13.81 0.68
CA GLU A 91 14.28 -14.65 -0.09
C GLU A 91 15.50 -13.85 -0.62
N SER A 92 15.48 -12.52 -0.47
CA SER A 92 16.60 -11.68 -0.89
C SER A 92 17.67 -11.53 0.19
N ASP A 93 18.90 -11.24 -0.23
CA ASP A 93 20.02 -10.90 0.65
C ASP A 93 20.03 -9.42 1.06
N ASN A 94 19.01 -8.66 0.65
CA ASN A 94 18.89 -7.23 0.92
C ASN A 94 18.40 -6.93 2.34
N LEU A 95 17.89 -7.94 3.06
CA LEU A 95 17.40 -7.81 4.42
C LEU A 95 18.36 -8.49 5.40
N LEU A 96 18.67 -7.80 6.48
CA LEU A 96 19.39 -8.35 7.63
C LEU A 96 18.49 -9.34 8.38
N ASP A 97 19.09 -10.27 9.13
CA ASP A 97 18.34 -11.34 9.82
C ASP A 97 17.26 -10.79 10.76
N TYR A 98 17.58 -9.73 11.53
CA TYR A 98 16.60 -9.09 12.42
C TYR A 98 15.45 -8.40 11.66
N GLU A 99 15.72 -7.87 10.46
CA GLU A 99 14.69 -7.26 9.61
C GLU A 99 13.77 -8.35 9.05
N LYS A 100 14.33 -9.50 8.67
CA LYS A 100 13.54 -10.67 8.26
C LYS A 100 12.66 -11.19 9.40
N GLU A 101 13.16 -11.18 10.63
CA GLU A 101 12.36 -11.56 11.82
C GLU A 101 11.21 -10.57 12.07
N GLU A 102 11.48 -9.26 12.08
CA GLU A 102 10.44 -8.24 12.24
C GLU A 102 9.39 -8.34 11.13
N TYR A 103 9.82 -8.51 9.88
CA TYR A 103 8.95 -8.69 8.72
C TYR A 103 7.99 -9.88 8.91
N LYS A 104 8.53 -11.04 9.33
CA LYS A 104 7.72 -12.24 9.62
C LYS A 104 6.74 -12.01 10.77
N ASN A 105 7.14 -11.25 11.79
CA ASN A 105 6.26 -10.90 12.91
C ASN A 105 5.12 -9.97 12.47
N ILE A 106 5.37 -9.02 11.58
CA ILE A 106 4.32 -8.16 10.99
C ILE A 106 3.35 -9.00 10.16
N MET A 107 3.85 -9.88 9.30
CA MET A 107 3.02 -10.81 8.52
C MET A 107 2.14 -11.69 9.42
N ALA A 108 2.66 -12.16 10.54
CA ALA A 108 1.96 -13.06 11.46
C ALA A 108 1.05 -12.34 12.47
N LEU A 109 0.93 -11.01 12.41
CA LEU A 109 0.23 -10.18 13.39
C LEU A 109 0.78 -10.29 14.83
N LYS A 110 2.08 -10.60 14.98
CA LYS A 110 2.77 -10.82 16.27
C LYS A 110 3.75 -9.70 16.64
N ALA A 111 4.02 -8.77 15.73
CA ALA A 111 4.92 -7.66 16.00
C ALA A 111 4.36 -6.72 17.08
N GLU A 112 5.25 -6.00 17.75
CA GLU A 112 4.86 -4.93 18.67
C GLU A 112 4.26 -3.74 17.93
N GLN A 113 3.59 -2.83 18.65
CA GLN A 113 2.95 -1.67 18.03
C GLN A 113 3.94 -0.80 17.26
N THR A 114 5.12 -0.53 17.83
CA THR A 114 6.19 0.26 17.21
C THR A 114 6.58 -0.28 15.83
N ALA A 115 6.63 -1.61 15.66
CA ALA A 115 6.95 -2.20 14.36
C ALA A 115 5.91 -1.84 13.28
N TYR A 116 4.63 -1.72 13.65
CA TYR A 116 3.59 -1.26 12.71
C TYR A 116 3.66 0.23 12.42
N GLU A 117 4.08 1.04 13.40
CA GLU A 117 4.27 2.49 13.22
C GLU A 117 5.37 2.77 12.17
N PHE A 118 6.44 1.98 12.17
CA PHE A 118 7.52 2.07 11.17
C PHE A 118 7.33 1.16 9.95
N ALA A 119 6.29 0.32 9.90
CA ALA A 119 6.15 -0.72 8.88
C ALA A 119 6.13 -0.17 7.44
N LEU A 120 5.45 0.95 7.20
CA LEU A 120 5.36 1.53 5.87
C LEU A 120 6.71 2.11 5.41
N GLU A 121 7.44 2.76 6.32
CA GLU A 121 8.79 3.27 6.07
C GLU A 121 9.74 2.11 5.75
N ASN A 122 9.74 1.09 6.61
CA ASN A 122 10.58 -0.10 6.45
C ASN A 122 10.28 -0.82 5.14
N LEU A 123 9.01 -1.11 4.84
CA LEU A 123 8.63 -1.77 3.59
C LEU A 123 9.03 -0.94 2.35
N SER A 124 8.86 0.38 2.41
CA SER A 124 9.29 1.27 1.33
C SER A 124 10.82 1.25 1.15
N ARG A 125 11.60 1.17 2.23
CA ARG A 125 13.05 1.03 2.14
C ARG A 125 13.44 -0.31 1.53
N TYR A 126 12.86 -1.41 2.01
CA TYR A 126 13.13 -2.76 1.52
C TYR A 126 12.86 -2.90 0.02
N LEU A 127 11.72 -2.40 -0.45
CA LEU A 127 11.37 -2.42 -1.87
C LEU A 127 12.32 -1.54 -2.69
N LYS A 128 12.72 -0.38 -2.17
CA LYS A 128 13.68 0.49 -2.85
C LYS A 128 15.04 -0.19 -3.00
N GLU A 129 15.53 -0.85 -1.96
CA GLU A 129 16.79 -1.59 -1.98
C GLU A 129 16.72 -2.80 -2.92
N TYR A 130 15.62 -3.54 -2.92
CA TYR A 130 15.44 -4.70 -3.79
C TYR A 130 15.35 -4.31 -5.28
N TYR A 131 14.52 -3.31 -5.62
CA TYR A 131 14.29 -2.92 -7.02
C TYR A 131 15.23 -1.84 -7.55
N GLN A 132 16.00 -1.18 -6.68
CA GLN A 132 16.82 0.01 -7.01
C GLN A 132 15.98 1.11 -7.69
N GLN A 133 14.72 1.26 -7.26
CA GLN A 133 13.73 2.20 -7.79
C GLN A 133 12.94 2.85 -6.66
N ASN A 134 12.41 4.05 -6.91
CA ASN A 134 11.53 4.70 -5.95
C ASN A 134 10.21 3.92 -5.83
N VAL A 135 9.65 3.88 -4.62
CA VAL A 135 8.39 3.19 -4.33
C VAL A 135 7.22 4.15 -4.48
N ILE A 136 6.14 3.69 -5.11
CA ILE A 136 4.86 4.40 -5.16
C ILE A 136 3.98 3.87 -4.04
N ILE A 137 3.46 4.76 -3.20
CA ILE A 137 2.53 4.40 -2.13
C ILE A 137 1.14 4.89 -2.53
N LEU A 138 0.21 3.95 -2.66
CA LEU A 138 -1.20 4.17 -2.95
C LEU A 138 -2.01 3.85 -1.69
N ILE A 139 -2.86 4.78 -1.30
CA ILE A 139 -3.72 4.66 -0.12
C ILE A 139 -5.15 4.95 -0.57
N ASP A 140 -6.06 3.98 -0.38
CA ASP A 140 -7.49 4.12 -0.66
C ASP A 140 -8.33 4.12 0.63
N GLU A 141 -9.50 4.76 0.58
CA GLU A 141 -10.52 4.80 1.65
C GLU A 141 -10.00 5.20 3.04
N TYR A 142 -8.90 5.95 3.13
CA TYR A 142 -8.38 6.46 4.41
C TYR A 142 -9.39 7.35 5.14
N ASP A 143 -10.25 8.05 4.39
CA ASP A 143 -11.31 8.89 4.91
C ASP A 143 -12.39 8.08 5.65
N GLU A 144 -12.61 6.82 5.27
CA GLU A 144 -13.54 5.93 5.98
C GLU A 144 -13.06 5.63 7.41
N ALA A 145 -11.75 5.41 7.58
CA ALA A 145 -11.14 5.16 8.90
C ALA A 145 -11.25 6.41 9.80
N VAL A 146 -10.92 7.58 9.25
CA VAL A 146 -10.94 8.86 9.96
C VAL A 146 -12.37 9.28 10.33
N GLN A 147 -13.34 9.09 9.43
CA GLN A 147 -14.76 9.35 9.71
C GLN A 147 -15.29 8.43 10.82
N ALA A 148 -14.92 7.14 10.81
CA ALA A 148 -15.32 6.22 11.87
C ALA A 148 -14.75 6.63 13.23
N ALA A 149 -13.50 7.10 13.27
CA ALA A 149 -12.87 7.60 14.49
C ALA A 149 -13.61 8.82 15.07
N TYR A 150 -14.01 9.75 14.20
CA TYR A 150 -14.82 10.90 14.60
C TYR A 150 -16.18 10.50 15.17
N LEU A 151 -16.91 9.61 14.49
CA LEU A 151 -18.26 9.21 14.89
C LEU A 151 -18.30 8.37 16.19
N ASN A 152 -17.22 7.70 16.54
CA ASN A 152 -17.15 6.79 17.67
C ASN A 152 -16.24 7.29 18.81
N ASN A 153 -15.90 8.59 18.83
CA ASN A 153 -15.13 9.25 19.89
C ASN A 153 -13.73 8.66 20.12
N TYR A 154 -13.03 8.26 19.06
CA TYR A 154 -11.62 7.87 19.12
C TYR A 154 -10.72 8.62 18.12
N TYR A 155 -11.17 9.79 17.67
CA TYR A 155 -10.48 10.61 16.68
C TYR A 155 -9.07 11.02 17.12
N ASP A 156 -8.91 11.43 18.37
CA ASP A 156 -7.64 11.89 18.91
C ASP A 156 -6.62 10.74 18.97
N GLN A 157 -7.03 9.53 19.35
CA GLN A 157 -6.17 8.34 19.32
C GLN A 157 -5.74 7.94 17.90
N MET A 158 -6.54 8.26 16.88
CA MET A 158 -6.21 7.96 15.48
C MET A 158 -5.15 8.92 14.91
N LEU A 159 -5.04 10.13 15.45
CA LEU A 159 -4.13 11.16 14.94
C LEU A 159 -2.85 11.33 15.76
N MET A 160 -2.79 10.78 16.98
CA MET A 160 -1.60 10.72 17.83
C MET A 160 -0.78 9.46 17.56
#